data_AF-A0AAV2GMG8-F1
#
_entry.id   AF-A0AAV2GMG8-F1
#
_cell.length_a   1.000
_cell.length_b   1.000
_cell.length_c   1.000
_cell.angle_alpha   90.00
_cell.angle_beta   90.00
_cell.angle_gamma   90.00
#
_symmetry.space_group_name_H-M   'P 1'
#
loop_
_entity.id
_entity.type
_entity.pdbx_description
1 polymer ?
#
loop_
_entity_poly.entity_id
_entity_poly.type
_entity_poly.pdbx_seq_one_letter_code
_entity_poly.pdbx_strand_id
1 'polypeptide(L)'
;MWAALTEYFYNPNMIDYKHHTLIHMRERWNKWRSILYRQYAKTCGSQEEALKNKPDAVANKEDWEWCVNHVFYTAEFQKLSKNNALNRMKKSMNHHSGSKPNREYYYEMGGKEGTPPTIDQVFFETHKTGDEIKEQAAKERFAGLVETREANPDLEPLELAEKCFGEQNHGHIIGYGGGLRPKDLKGSDALSRAELASQLRHSNGEKADMATIIADQAKLISEMRVMMERMDQRSGAEEGRGAVGAAGGGWSVGGAAFGGWSGGELLVAGVLGDLLVVLVVSIVEGSEIEC
;
A
#
# COMPACT_ATOMS: atom_id res chain seq x y z
N MET A 1 -1.18 42.62 -11.55
CA MET A 1 -1.39 42.25 -10.12
C MET A 1 -0.29 42.80 -9.22
N TRP A 2 1.00 42.46 -9.41
CA TRP A 2 2.06 42.97 -8.52
C TRP A 2 2.16 44.49 -8.45
N ALA A 3 2.09 45.19 -9.59
CA ALA A 3 2.11 46.66 -9.63
C ALA A 3 0.95 47.30 -8.85
N ALA A 4 -0.26 46.76 -8.99
CA ALA A 4 -1.41 47.20 -8.21
C ALA A 4 -1.22 46.93 -6.71
N LEU A 5 -0.64 45.78 -6.33
CA LEU A 5 -0.39 45.49 -4.91
C LEU A 5 0.60 46.47 -4.28
N THR A 6 1.68 46.83 -4.98
CA THR A 6 2.67 47.82 -4.52
C THR A 6 2.12 49.24 -4.46
N GLU A 7 1.06 49.54 -5.20
CA GLU A 7 0.36 50.83 -5.17
C GLU A 7 -0.48 50.98 -3.89
N TYR A 8 -1.20 49.93 -3.49
CA TYR A 8 -2.10 49.98 -2.34
C TYR A 8 -1.46 49.52 -1.02
N PHE A 9 -0.39 48.71 -1.08
CA PHE A 9 0.27 48.15 0.09
C PHE A 9 1.78 48.42 0.00
N TYR A 10 2.28 49.31 0.86
CA TYR A 10 3.72 49.58 0.98
C TYR A 10 4.31 48.82 2.17
N ASN A 11 5.33 48.00 1.90
CA ASN A 11 6.19 47.42 2.93
C ASN A 11 7.63 47.36 2.39
N PRO A 12 8.65 47.81 3.15
CA PRO A 12 10.05 47.80 2.72
C PRO A 12 10.56 46.44 2.24
N ASN A 13 10.06 45.34 2.85
CA ASN A 13 10.51 43.98 2.56
C ASN A 13 9.54 43.24 1.61
N MET A 14 8.60 43.94 0.98
CA MET A 14 7.56 43.26 0.19
C MET A 14 8.14 42.51 -1.01
N ILE A 15 9.26 42.99 -1.57
CA ILE A 15 9.96 42.33 -2.68
C ILE A 15 10.47 40.94 -2.25
N ASP A 16 11.04 40.82 -1.06
CA ASP A 16 11.58 39.55 -0.54
C ASP A 16 10.48 38.50 -0.38
N TYR A 17 9.26 38.95 -0.04
CA TYR A 17 8.08 38.10 0.11
C TYR A 17 7.16 38.10 -1.10
N LYS A 18 7.61 38.57 -2.28
CA LYS A 18 6.77 38.73 -3.47
C LYS A 18 6.01 37.45 -3.82
N HIS A 19 6.68 36.31 -3.81
CA HIS A 19 6.07 35.03 -4.15
C HIS A 19 4.95 34.64 -3.17
N HIS A 20 5.25 34.64 -1.86
CA HIS A 20 4.27 34.36 -0.81
C HIS A 20 3.09 35.33 -0.82
N THR A 21 3.37 36.61 -1.07
CA THR A 21 2.35 37.66 -1.17
C THR A 21 1.40 37.39 -2.33
N LEU A 22 1.93 37.05 -3.51
CA LEU A 22 1.10 36.73 -4.68
C LEU A 22 0.27 35.46 -4.46
N ILE A 23 0.82 34.42 -3.81
CA ILE A 23 0.06 33.22 -3.42
C ILE A 23 -1.09 33.59 -2.50
N HIS A 24 -0.81 34.34 -1.43
CA HIS A 24 -1.82 34.74 -0.46
C HIS A 24 -2.94 35.59 -1.10
N MET A 25 -2.59 36.50 -2.01
CA MET A 25 -3.56 37.32 -2.73
C MET A 25 -4.43 36.46 -3.67
N ARG A 26 -3.85 35.45 -4.33
CA ARG A 26 -4.60 34.48 -5.13
C ARG A 26 -5.58 33.69 -4.27
N GLU A 27 -5.18 33.26 -3.08
CA GLU A 27 -6.05 32.54 -2.14
C GLU A 27 -7.21 33.41 -1.66
N ARG A 28 -6.94 34.67 -1.29
CA ARG A 28 -7.98 35.64 -0.91
C ARG A 28 -8.98 35.86 -2.04
N TRP A 29 -8.49 36.08 -3.26
CA TRP A 29 -9.34 36.19 -4.45
C TRP A 29 -10.22 34.95 -4.65
N ASN A 30 -9.63 33.75 -4.59
CA ASN A 30 -10.36 32.50 -4.76
C ASN A 30 -11.43 32.30 -3.67
N LYS A 31 -11.14 32.65 -2.42
CA LYS A 31 -12.08 32.56 -1.30
C LYS A 31 -13.25 33.52 -1.48
N TRP A 32 -12.96 34.79 -1.76
CA TRP A 32 -13.98 35.81 -2.03
C TRP A 32 -14.87 35.42 -3.22
N ARG A 33 -14.26 35.06 -4.35
CA ARG A 33 -14.96 34.60 -5.56
C ARG A 33 -15.81 33.34 -5.32
N SER A 34 -15.36 32.43 -4.47
CA SER A 34 -16.14 31.25 -4.08
C SER A 34 -17.38 31.61 -3.26
N ILE A 35 -17.31 32.63 -2.42
CA ILE A 35 -18.48 33.16 -1.69
C ILE A 35 -19.48 33.75 -2.68
N LEU A 36 -19.01 34.60 -3.59
CA LEU A 36 -19.85 35.21 -4.62
C LEU A 36 -20.59 34.15 -5.46
N TYR A 37 -19.85 33.16 -5.97
CA TYR A 37 -20.46 32.08 -6.75
C TYR A 37 -21.55 31.36 -5.93
N ARG A 38 -21.25 30.98 -4.69
CA ARG A 38 -22.19 30.20 -3.86
C ARG A 38 -23.47 30.95 -3.53
N GLN A 39 -23.38 32.25 -3.28
CA GLN A 39 -24.52 33.06 -2.82
C GLN A 39 -25.34 33.64 -3.97
N TYR A 40 -24.69 34.01 -5.07
CA TYR A 40 -25.33 34.84 -6.10
C TYR A 40 -25.43 34.18 -7.48
N ALA A 41 -24.63 33.17 -7.80
CA ALA A 41 -24.66 32.53 -9.12
C ALA A 41 -25.08 31.05 -9.08
N LYS A 42 -24.73 30.31 -8.04
CA LYS A 42 -24.96 28.86 -7.95
C LYS A 42 -26.44 28.50 -7.84
N THR A 43 -27.23 29.34 -7.18
CA THR A 43 -28.67 29.15 -6.99
C THR A 43 -29.49 29.61 -8.19
N CYS A 44 -28.90 30.37 -9.10
CA CYS A 44 -29.56 30.82 -10.33
C CYS A 44 -29.72 29.65 -11.31
N GLY A 45 -30.88 29.56 -11.95
CA GLY A 45 -31.18 28.53 -12.94
C GLY A 45 -30.48 28.77 -14.28
N SER A 46 -30.10 30.02 -14.58
CA SER A 46 -29.46 30.39 -15.85
C SER A 46 -28.37 31.45 -15.69
N GLN A 47 -27.52 31.57 -16.71
CA GLN A 47 -26.47 32.60 -16.77
C GLN A 47 -27.07 34.01 -16.78
N GLU A 48 -28.19 34.20 -17.49
CA GLU A 48 -28.89 35.50 -17.57
C GLU A 48 -29.43 35.95 -16.20
N GLU A 49 -29.95 35.00 -15.41
CA GLU A 49 -30.40 35.27 -14.06
C GLU A 49 -29.24 35.65 -13.14
N ALA A 50 -28.11 34.94 -13.25
CA ALA A 50 -26.89 35.27 -12.51
C ALA A 50 -26.35 36.66 -12.88
N LEU A 51 -26.41 37.06 -14.16
CA LEU A 51 -26.01 38.41 -14.60
C LEU A 51 -26.85 39.51 -13.93
N LYS A 52 -28.14 39.25 -13.69
CA LYS A 52 -29.04 40.19 -13.00
C LYS A 52 -28.82 40.19 -11.48
N ASN A 53 -28.38 39.07 -10.89
CA ASN A 53 -28.19 38.91 -9.46
C ASN A 53 -26.83 39.46 -8.97
N LYS A 54 -26.56 40.75 -9.22
CA LYS A 54 -25.31 41.41 -8.80
C LYS A 54 -25.33 41.66 -7.28
N PRO A 55 -24.28 41.27 -6.53
CA PRO A 55 -24.10 41.68 -5.14
C PRO A 55 -23.83 43.19 -5.00
N ASP A 56 -24.40 43.82 -3.97
CA ASP A 56 -24.09 45.22 -3.61
C ASP A 56 -22.62 45.43 -3.27
N ALA A 57 -21.98 44.40 -2.69
CA ALA A 57 -20.56 44.41 -2.34
C ALA A 57 -19.61 44.47 -3.56
N VAL A 58 -20.11 44.19 -4.77
CA VAL A 58 -19.34 44.34 -6.01
C VAL A 58 -19.66 45.72 -6.59
N ALA A 59 -18.68 46.63 -6.55
CA ALA A 59 -18.87 48.02 -6.96
C ALA A 59 -19.29 48.15 -8.44
N ASN A 60 -18.51 47.54 -9.34
CA ASN A 60 -18.70 47.68 -10.78
C ASN A 60 -19.57 46.57 -11.36
N LYS A 61 -20.42 46.91 -12.31
CA LYS A 61 -21.26 45.92 -13.01
C LYS A 61 -20.43 45.05 -13.95
N GLU A 62 -19.46 45.64 -14.60
CA GLU A 62 -18.56 45.02 -15.57
C GLU A 62 -17.74 43.89 -14.91
N ASP A 63 -17.29 44.10 -13.67
CA ASP A 63 -16.55 43.09 -12.90
C ASP A 63 -17.42 41.87 -12.57
N TRP A 64 -18.70 42.10 -12.26
CA TRP A 64 -19.66 41.02 -12.04
C TRP A 64 -19.96 40.25 -13.33
N GLU A 65 -20.27 40.97 -14.41
CA GLU A 65 -20.51 40.38 -15.73
C GLU A 65 -19.30 39.56 -16.19
N TRP A 66 -18.08 40.05 -15.95
CA TRP A 66 -16.87 39.31 -16.23
C TRP A 66 -16.78 38.01 -15.43
N CYS A 67 -17.06 38.04 -14.12
CA CYS A 67 -17.06 36.85 -13.28
C CYS A 67 -18.08 35.80 -13.75
N VAL A 68 -19.29 36.23 -14.10
CA VAL A 68 -20.35 35.33 -14.56
C VAL A 68 -19.95 34.69 -15.90
N ASN A 69 -19.55 35.50 -16.88
CA ASN A 69 -19.28 35.07 -18.24
C ASN A 69 -17.97 34.28 -18.39
N HIS A 70 -16.91 34.69 -17.69
CA HIS A 70 -15.56 34.15 -17.88
C HIS A 70 -15.11 33.20 -16.77
N VAL A 71 -15.90 33.06 -15.70
CA VAL A 71 -15.50 32.21 -14.57
C VAL A 71 -16.60 31.23 -14.17
N PHE A 72 -17.78 31.70 -13.79
CA PHE A 72 -18.80 30.83 -13.18
C PHE A 72 -19.52 29.92 -14.17
N TYR A 73 -19.76 30.38 -15.39
CA TYR A 73 -20.49 29.61 -16.41
C TYR A 73 -19.58 28.96 -17.46
N THR A 74 -18.26 29.00 -17.27
CA THR A 74 -17.35 28.25 -18.13
C THR A 74 -17.52 26.74 -17.91
N ALA A 75 -17.42 25.97 -19.00
CA ALA A 75 -17.54 24.52 -18.96
C ALA A 75 -16.54 23.87 -17.98
N GLU A 76 -15.30 24.39 -17.94
CA GLU A 76 -14.25 23.92 -17.04
C GLU A 76 -14.63 24.11 -15.58
N PHE A 77 -15.09 25.31 -15.20
CA PHE A 77 -15.47 25.59 -13.82
C PHE A 77 -16.68 24.77 -13.38
N GLN A 78 -17.69 24.64 -14.24
CA GLN A 78 -18.88 23.84 -13.97
C GLN A 78 -18.53 22.35 -13.79
N LYS A 79 -17.66 21.80 -14.65
CA LYS A 79 -17.14 20.43 -14.51
C LYS A 79 -16.40 20.23 -13.20
N LEU A 80 -15.47 21.15 -12.88
CA LEU A 80 -14.71 21.09 -11.62
C LEU A 80 -15.61 21.20 -10.40
N SER A 81 -16.60 22.10 -10.42
CA SER A 81 -17.58 22.28 -9.35
C SER A 81 -18.39 21.01 -9.09
N LYS A 82 -18.88 20.36 -10.16
CA LYS A 82 -19.60 19.08 -10.10
C LYS A 82 -18.73 17.96 -9.54
N ASN A 83 -17.51 17.80 -10.07
CA ASN A 83 -16.57 16.79 -9.58
C ASN A 83 -16.24 16.99 -8.09
N ASN A 84 -15.99 18.24 -7.67
CA ASN A 84 -15.73 18.55 -6.27
C ASN A 84 -16.96 18.27 -5.38
N ALA A 85 -18.17 18.47 -5.88
CA ALA A 85 -19.39 18.11 -5.16
C ALA A 85 -19.52 16.59 -5.00
N LEU A 86 -19.32 15.82 -6.07
CA LEU A 86 -19.32 14.36 -6.02
C LEU A 86 -18.23 13.83 -5.07
N ASN A 87 -17.03 14.41 -5.11
CA ASN A 87 -15.94 14.02 -4.20
C ASN A 87 -16.26 14.35 -2.74
N ARG A 88 -16.95 15.46 -2.46
CA ARG A 88 -17.45 15.75 -1.09
C ARG A 88 -18.52 14.76 -0.66
N MET A 89 -19.43 14.36 -1.54
CA MET A 89 -20.47 13.37 -1.23
C MET A 89 -19.89 11.97 -0.94
N LYS A 90 -18.74 11.62 -1.53
CA LYS A 90 -18.04 10.36 -1.27
C LYS A 90 -17.32 10.32 0.09
N LYS A 91 -17.18 11.45 0.78
CA LYS A 91 -16.57 11.46 2.12
C LYS A 91 -17.55 10.88 3.14
N SER A 92 -17.24 9.70 3.65
CA SER A 92 -18.06 9.00 4.64
C SER A 92 -17.62 9.25 6.09
N MET A 93 -16.44 9.82 6.29
CA MET A 93 -15.81 10.00 7.60
C MET A 93 -15.22 11.41 7.68
N ASN A 94 -15.90 12.31 8.38
CA ASN A 94 -15.44 13.68 8.56
C ASN A 94 -14.69 13.82 9.89
N HIS A 95 -13.59 14.57 9.85
CA HIS A 95 -12.98 15.06 11.09
C HIS A 95 -13.81 16.20 11.69
N HIS A 96 -13.97 16.17 13.02
CA HIS A 96 -14.67 17.18 13.81
C HIS A 96 -13.71 18.13 14.56
N SER A 97 -12.41 18.01 14.33
CA SER A 97 -11.37 18.82 15.00
C SER A 97 -11.29 20.30 14.59
N GLY A 98 -12.05 20.71 13.57
CA GLY A 98 -12.04 22.08 13.07
C GLY A 98 -10.68 22.51 12.50
N SER A 99 -10.19 23.68 12.89
CA SER A 99 -8.88 24.21 12.46
C SER A 99 -7.70 23.64 13.23
N LYS A 100 -7.95 22.81 14.25
CA LYS A 100 -6.91 22.22 15.09
C LYS A 100 -6.32 20.98 14.39
N PRO A 101 -5.01 20.99 14.05
CA PRO A 101 -4.37 19.85 13.41
C PRO A 101 -4.13 18.70 14.40
N ASN A 102 -4.11 17.47 13.92
CA ASN A 102 -3.87 16.28 14.77
C ASN A 102 -2.57 16.37 15.58
N ARG A 103 -1.52 17.03 15.08
CA ARG A 103 -0.25 17.22 15.80
C ARG A 103 -0.45 17.94 17.15
N GLU A 104 -1.41 18.86 17.20
CA GLU A 104 -1.73 19.59 18.43
C GLU A 104 -2.42 18.67 19.45
N TYR A 105 -3.30 17.77 18.99
CA TYR A 105 -3.86 16.72 19.84
C TYR A 105 -2.79 15.79 20.39
N TYR A 106 -1.82 15.38 19.56
CA TYR A 106 -0.66 14.61 20.03
C TYR A 106 0.13 15.35 21.11
N TYR A 107 0.33 16.65 20.95
CA TYR A 107 1.06 17.46 21.91
C TYR A 107 0.32 17.60 23.25
N GLU A 108 -0.98 17.88 23.20
CA GLU A 108 -1.81 18.13 24.39
C GLU A 108 -2.15 16.86 25.19
N MET A 109 -2.35 15.72 24.52
CA MET A 109 -2.76 14.47 25.19
C MET A 109 -1.57 13.64 25.72
N GLY A 110 -0.46 14.29 26.10
CA GLY A 110 0.69 13.63 26.70
C GLY A 110 2.00 13.74 25.91
N GLY A 111 1.97 14.26 24.69
CA GLY A 111 3.18 14.45 23.89
C GLY A 111 4.15 15.46 24.51
N LYS A 112 3.65 16.44 25.29
CA LYS A 112 4.47 17.38 26.05
C LYS A 112 5.24 16.69 27.18
N GLU A 113 4.64 15.69 27.80
CA GLU A 113 5.18 14.92 28.92
C GLU A 113 6.03 13.72 28.46
N GLY A 114 6.18 13.52 27.15
CA GLY A 114 6.94 12.41 26.57
C GLY A 114 6.16 11.09 26.48
N THR A 115 4.86 11.12 26.79
CA THR A 115 3.93 9.98 26.69
C THR A 115 2.88 10.29 25.62
N PRO A 116 3.25 10.27 24.33
CA PRO A 116 2.32 10.64 23.27
C PRO A 116 1.08 9.74 23.28
N PRO A 117 -0.10 10.32 22.97
CA PRO A 117 -1.30 9.51 22.83
C PRO A 117 -1.14 8.57 21.64
N THR A 118 -2.00 7.58 21.66
CA THR A 118 -2.02 6.55 20.64
C THR A 118 -3.03 6.91 19.52
N ILE A 119 -2.94 6.23 18.36
CA ILE A 119 -3.70 6.64 17.15
C ILE A 119 -5.21 6.57 17.34
N ASP A 120 -5.72 5.53 18.00
CA ASP A 120 -7.13 5.37 18.36
C ASP A 120 -7.63 6.50 19.28
N GLN A 121 -6.85 6.93 20.27
CA GLN A 121 -7.18 8.03 21.17
C GLN A 121 -7.30 9.34 20.38
N VAL A 122 -6.33 9.60 19.50
CA VAL A 122 -6.38 10.76 18.59
C VAL A 122 -7.54 10.64 17.60
N PHE A 123 -7.81 9.44 17.09
CA PHE A 123 -8.92 9.20 16.18
C PHE A 123 -10.26 9.49 16.86
N PHE A 124 -10.46 8.97 18.07
CA PHE A 124 -11.64 9.21 18.88
C PHE A 124 -11.83 10.71 19.13
N GLU A 125 -10.79 11.40 19.59
CA GLU A 125 -10.87 12.82 19.91
C GLU A 125 -11.17 13.69 18.67
N THR A 126 -10.65 13.29 17.51
CA THR A 126 -10.85 14.02 16.25
C THR A 126 -12.17 13.71 15.56
N HIS A 127 -12.88 12.64 15.95
CA HIS A 127 -14.16 12.21 15.34
C HIS A 127 -15.35 12.19 16.30
N LYS A 128 -15.16 12.49 17.59
CA LYS A 128 -16.27 12.62 18.55
C LYS A 128 -17.07 13.91 18.32
N THR A 129 -18.35 13.84 18.57
CA THR A 129 -19.27 14.98 18.66
C THR A 129 -19.86 14.99 20.07
N GLY A 130 -19.34 15.86 20.93
CA GLY A 130 -19.53 15.70 22.39
C GLY A 130 -18.64 14.56 22.87
N ASP A 131 -19.23 13.59 23.56
CA ASP A 131 -18.50 12.44 24.13
C ASP A 131 -18.61 11.16 23.30
N GLU A 132 -19.24 11.22 22.12
CA GLU A 132 -19.49 10.04 21.28
C GLU A 132 -19.19 10.29 19.80
N ILE A 133 -18.73 9.25 19.09
CA ILE A 133 -18.67 9.25 17.63
C ILE A 133 -20.09 9.03 17.09
N LYS A 134 -20.60 9.91 16.23
CA LYS A 134 -21.96 9.78 15.67
C LYS A 134 -21.98 9.12 14.30
N GLU A 135 -20.96 9.35 13.48
CA GLU A 135 -20.88 8.80 12.12
C GLU A 135 -20.58 7.29 12.15
N GLN A 136 -21.45 6.47 11.54
CA GLN A 136 -21.34 5.01 11.56
C GLN A 136 -20.02 4.50 10.96
N ALA A 137 -19.59 5.09 9.84
CA ALA A 137 -18.31 4.74 9.21
C ALA A 137 -17.11 5.03 10.12
N ALA A 138 -17.16 6.10 10.92
CA ALA A 138 -16.13 6.42 11.89
C ALA A 138 -16.15 5.44 13.08
N LYS A 139 -17.34 5.02 13.55
CA LYS A 139 -17.48 4.00 14.60
C LYS A 139 -16.85 2.68 14.20
N GLU A 140 -17.14 2.19 13.00
CA GLU A 140 -16.59 0.93 12.49
C GLU A 140 -15.06 0.99 12.38
N ARG A 141 -14.51 2.11 11.92
CA ARG A 141 -13.05 2.31 11.84
C ARG A 141 -12.41 2.41 13.21
N PHE A 142 -13.06 3.08 14.16
CA PHE A 142 -12.59 3.16 15.54
C PHE A 142 -12.58 1.78 16.21
N ALA A 143 -13.66 1.01 16.06
CA ALA A 143 -13.72 -0.36 16.58
C ALA A 143 -12.59 -1.23 16.02
N GLY A 144 -12.37 -1.19 14.70
CA GLY A 144 -11.28 -1.92 14.07
C GLY A 144 -9.88 -1.48 14.55
N LEU A 145 -9.69 -0.20 14.88
CA LEU A 145 -8.44 0.29 15.49
C LEU A 145 -8.21 -0.28 16.88
N VAL A 146 -9.25 -0.26 17.72
CA VAL A 146 -9.19 -0.79 19.09
C VAL A 146 -8.93 -2.30 19.07
N GLU A 147 -9.71 -3.06 18.30
CA GLU A 147 -9.55 -4.52 18.16
C GLU A 147 -8.15 -4.90 17.65
N THR A 148 -7.64 -4.19 16.63
CA THR A 148 -6.32 -4.50 16.06
C THR A 148 -5.21 -4.25 17.05
N ARG A 149 -5.32 -3.19 17.86
CA ARG A 149 -4.37 -2.93 18.95
C ARG A 149 -4.46 -3.98 20.03
N GLU A 150 -5.65 -4.28 20.52
CA GLU A 150 -5.82 -5.25 21.62
C GLU A 150 -5.27 -6.62 21.22
N ALA A 151 -5.43 -7.01 19.95
CA ALA A 151 -4.84 -8.23 19.41
C ALA A 151 -3.32 -8.14 19.19
N ASN A 152 -2.74 -6.94 19.00
CA ASN A 152 -1.32 -6.73 18.67
C ASN A 152 -0.79 -5.51 19.45
N PRO A 153 -0.54 -5.63 20.77
CA PRO A 153 -0.14 -4.49 21.61
C PRO A 153 1.23 -3.91 21.26
N ASP A 154 2.13 -4.74 20.72
CA ASP A 154 3.50 -4.35 20.35
C ASP A 154 3.62 -3.81 18.91
N LEU A 155 2.50 -3.69 18.20
CA LEU A 155 2.50 -3.26 16.80
C LEU A 155 2.90 -1.78 16.70
N GLU A 156 3.82 -1.47 15.78
CA GLU A 156 4.21 -0.09 15.55
C GLU A 156 3.00 0.74 15.09
N PRO A 157 2.84 2.00 15.54
CA PRO A 157 1.65 2.78 15.24
C PRO A 157 1.39 2.96 13.73
N LEU A 158 2.43 3.05 12.91
CA LEU A 158 2.25 3.12 11.45
C LEU A 158 1.66 1.83 10.87
N GLU A 159 2.12 0.68 11.35
CA GLU A 159 1.60 -0.63 10.92
C GLU A 159 0.15 -0.81 11.38
N LEU A 160 -0.19 -0.31 12.57
CA LEU A 160 -1.57 -0.27 13.06
C LEU A 160 -2.47 0.54 12.11
N ALA A 161 -2.01 1.74 11.72
CA ALA A 161 -2.75 2.56 10.76
C ALA A 161 -2.88 1.86 9.40
N GLU A 162 -1.82 1.22 8.90
CA GLU A 162 -1.85 0.49 7.62
C GLU A 162 -2.81 -0.71 7.66
N LYS A 163 -2.88 -1.42 8.78
CA LYS A 163 -3.79 -2.57 8.96
C LYS A 163 -5.26 -2.13 9.03
N CYS A 164 -5.56 -1.02 9.69
CA CYS A 164 -6.94 -0.54 9.87
C CYS A 164 -7.46 0.31 8.71
N PHE A 165 -6.59 1.06 8.01
CA PHE A 165 -6.97 2.00 6.95
C PHE A 165 -6.47 1.61 5.56
N GLY A 166 -5.66 0.56 5.45
CA GLY A 166 -4.96 0.18 4.24
C GLY A 166 -3.64 0.95 4.07
N GLU A 167 -2.92 0.64 2.99
CA GLU A 167 -1.64 1.27 2.67
C GLU A 167 -1.75 2.80 2.65
N GLN A 168 -0.84 3.46 3.36
CA GLN A 168 -0.88 4.91 3.52
C GLN A 168 -0.30 5.63 2.30
N ASN A 169 -0.98 6.69 1.87
CA ASN A 169 -0.56 7.47 0.72
C ASN A 169 0.80 8.17 0.97
N HIS A 170 1.63 8.29 -0.07
CA HIS A 170 2.96 8.94 0.00
C HIS A 170 2.92 10.37 0.60
N GLY A 171 1.79 11.08 0.52
CA GLY A 171 1.67 12.46 0.97
C GLY A 171 1.30 12.65 2.44
N HIS A 172 0.67 11.66 3.09
CA HIS A 172 0.14 11.80 4.44
C HIS A 172 -0.26 10.46 5.03
N ILE A 173 -0.05 10.29 6.33
CA ILE A 173 -0.48 9.14 7.13
C ILE A 173 -1.73 9.54 7.92
N ILE A 174 -2.81 8.76 7.81
CA ILE A 174 -4.02 8.97 8.61
C ILE A 174 -3.68 9.07 10.09
N GLY A 175 -4.33 10.01 10.79
CA GLY A 175 -4.07 10.26 12.21
C GLY A 175 -2.85 11.15 12.48
N TYR A 176 -1.79 11.09 11.65
CA TYR A 176 -0.56 11.87 11.87
C TYR A 176 -0.58 13.20 11.11
N GLY A 177 -1.03 14.26 11.78
CA GLY A 177 -1.10 15.61 11.22
C GLY A 177 0.27 16.23 10.89
N GLY A 178 0.27 17.49 10.45
CA GLY A 178 1.51 18.26 10.27
C GLY A 178 2.36 17.88 9.05
N GLY A 179 1.81 17.14 8.09
CA GLY A 179 2.53 16.78 6.86
C GLY A 179 3.51 15.62 7.00
N LEU A 180 3.40 14.82 8.07
CA LEU A 180 4.13 13.56 8.22
C LEU A 180 3.77 12.60 7.09
N ARG A 181 4.78 12.06 6.42
CA ARG A 181 4.65 11.09 5.34
C ARG A 181 5.12 9.72 5.79
N PRO A 182 4.64 8.63 5.15
CA PRO A 182 5.08 7.27 5.47
C PRO A 182 6.62 7.13 5.50
N LYS A 183 7.33 7.75 4.56
CA LYS A 183 8.80 7.73 4.51
C LYS A 183 9.50 8.42 5.68
N ASP A 184 8.83 9.36 6.35
CA ASP A 184 9.40 10.08 7.49
C ASP A 184 9.32 9.19 8.76
N LEU A 185 8.46 8.17 8.77
CA LEU A 185 8.32 7.18 9.85
C LEU A 185 9.02 5.84 9.56
N LYS A 186 9.03 5.37 8.31
CA LYS A 186 9.68 4.10 7.91
C LYS A 186 11.22 4.16 7.89
N GLY A 187 11.82 5.30 8.30
CA GLY A 187 13.25 5.52 8.26
C GLY A 187 13.80 5.78 6.84
N SER A 188 14.95 6.43 6.77
CA SER A 188 15.67 6.71 5.51
C SER A 188 16.24 5.46 4.81
N ASP A 189 16.05 4.28 5.41
CA ASP A 189 16.65 3.01 4.96
C ASP A 189 15.76 2.26 3.97
N ALA A 190 14.62 2.83 3.61
CA ALA A 190 13.80 2.34 2.51
C ALA A 190 14.57 2.51 1.19
N LEU A 191 15.06 1.39 0.67
CA LEU A 191 15.72 1.30 -0.64
C LEU A 191 14.94 2.08 -1.68
N SER A 192 15.66 2.88 -2.46
CA SER A 192 15.09 3.62 -3.57
C SER A 192 14.39 2.65 -4.53
N ARG A 193 13.39 3.16 -5.26
CA ARG A 193 12.68 2.38 -6.30
C ARG A 193 13.64 1.69 -7.28
N ALA A 194 14.81 2.29 -7.53
CA ALA A 194 15.85 1.74 -8.39
C ALA A 194 16.56 0.53 -7.76
N GLU A 195 16.90 0.61 -6.47
CA GLU A 195 17.52 -0.48 -5.72
C GLU A 195 16.56 -1.66 -5.56
N LEU A 196 15.28 -1.41 -5.26
CA LEU A 196 14.26 -2.44 -5.18
C LEU A 196 14.06 -3.16 -6.52
N ALA A 197 14.05 -2.42 -7.62
CA ALA A 197 13.99 -2.99 -8.97
C ALA A 197 15.26 -3.79 -9.31
N SER A 198 16.42 -3.41 -8.78
CA SER A 198 17.67 -4.16 -8.93
C SER A 198 17.60 -5.50 -8.21
N GLN A 199 17.16 -5.50 -6.95
CA GLN A 199 16.99 -6.72 -6.16
C GLN A 199 15.97 -7.69 -6.76
N LEU A 200 14.86 -7.15 -7.30
CA LEU A 200 13.86 -7.97 -7.99
C LEU A 200 14.45 -8.65 -9.24
N ARG A 201 15.27 -7.92 -10.02
CA ARG A 201 15.97 -8.50 -11.18
C ARG A 201 16.96 -9.58 -10.76
N HIS A 202 17.71 -9.35 -9.68
CA HIS A 202 18.64 -10.33 -9.12
C HIS A 202 17.92 -11.62 -8.71
N SER A 203 16.86 -11.50 -7.89
CA SER A 203 16.09 -12.65 -7.42
C SER A 203 15.41 -13.41 -8.56
N ASN A 204 14.91 -12.70 -9.58
CA ASN A 204 14.34 -13.35 -10.77
C ASN A 204 15.42 -14.06 -11.61
N GLY A 205 16.65 -13.54 -11.65
CA GLY A 205 17.79 -14.20 -12.28
C GLY A 205 18.15 -15.50 -11.56
N GLU A 206 18.29 -15.45 -10.23
CA GLU A 206 18.57 -16.64 -9.40
C GLU A 206 17.48 -17.71 -9.57
N LYS A 207 16.21 -17.32 -9.65
CA LYS A 207 15.11 -18.25 -9.91
C LYS A 207 15.19 -18.89 -11.31
N ALA A 208 15.64 -18.13 -12.32
CA ALA A 208 15.82 -18.66 -13.67
C ALA A 208 16.98 -19.67 -13.72
N ASP A 209 18.10 -19.37 -13.05
CA ASP A 209 19.26 -20.26 -12.97
C ASP A 209 18.93 -21.54 -12.18
N MET A 210 18.14 -21.44 -11.10
CA MET A 210 17.66 -22.62 -10.40
C MET A 210 16.72 -23.46 -11.27
N ALA A 211 15.88 -22.84 -12.10
CA ALA A 211 14.98 -23.55 -13.00
C ALA A 211 15.74 -24.32 -14.10
N THR A 212 16.86 -23.80 -14.61
CA THR A 212 17.69 -24.53 -15.59
C THR A 212 18.38 -25.71 -14.95
N ILE A 213 18.93 -25.56 -13.73
CA ILE A 213 19.52 -26.67 -12.97
C ILE A 213 18.50 -27.78 -12.73
N ILE A 214 17.27 -27.44 -12.35
CA ILE A 214 16.19 -28.41 -12.15
C ILE A 214 15.85 -29.14 -13.47
N ALA A 215 15.82 -28.42 -14.60
CA ALA A 215 15.56 -29.04 -15.90
C ALA A 215 16.67 -30.01 -16.32
N ASP A 216 17.94 -29.65 -16.10
CA ASP A 216 19.08 -30.52 -16.38
C ASP A 216 19.09 -31.77 -15.48
N GLN A 217 18.76 -31.61 -14.20
CA GLN A 217 18.58 -32.74 -13.29
C GLN A 217 17.44 -33.67 -13.74
N ALA A 218 16.30 -33.11 -14.17
CA ALA A 218 15.18 -33.90 -14.68
C ALA A 218 15.58 -34.71 -15.93
N LYS A 219 16.39 -34.13 -16.82
CA LYS A 219 16.93 -34.82 -17.99
C LYS A 219 17.85 -35.98 -17.58
N LEU A 220 18.77 -35.75 -16.64
CA LEU A 220 19.67 -36.81 -16.14
C LEU A 220 18.87 -37.96 -15.51
N ILE A 221 17.85 -37.65 -14.71
CA ILE A 221 16.96 -38.66 -14.10
C ILE A 221 16.24 -39.47 -15.18
N SER A 222 15.77 -38.83 -16.26
CA SER A 222 15.13 -39.53 -17.38
C SER A 222 16.12 -40.46 -18.12
N GLU A 223 17.37 -40.04 -18.29
CA GLU A 223 18.42 -40.85 -18.93
C GLU A 223 18.81 -42.04 -18.05
N MET A 224 18.94 -41.84 -16.73
CA MET A 224 19.18 -42.90 -15.77
C MET A 224 18.02 -43.92 -15.76
N ARG A 225 16.77 -43.46 -15.86
CA ARG A 225 15.59 -44.34 -15.95
C ARG A 225 15.64 -45.23 -17.19
N VAL A 226 15.93 -44.65 -18.36
CA VAL A 226 16.09 -45.41 -19.61
C VAL A 226 17.26 -46.39 -19.52
N MET A 227 18.36 -46.00 -18.86
CA MET A 227 19.49 -46.90 -18.63
C MET A 227 19.12 -48.07 -17.73
N MET A 228 18.36 -47.84 -16.66
CA MET A 228 17.84 -48.89 -15.78
C MET A 228 16.91 -49.85 -16.52
N GLU A 229 15.97 -49.35 -17.33
CA GLU A 229 15.09 -50.19 -18.16
C GLU A 229 15.88 -51.05 -19.16
N ARG A 230 16.96 -50.52 -19.74
CA ARG A 230 17.85 -51.28 -20.63
C ARG A 230 18.68 -52.34 -19.90
N MET A 231 19.06 -52.10 -18.65
CA MET A 231 19.77 -53.08 -17.83
C MET A 231 18.83 -54.23 -17.44
N ASP A 232 17.58 -53.93 -17.09
CA ASP A 232 16.57 -54.92 -16.71
C ASP A 232 16.19 -55.85 -17.89
N GLN A 233 16.14 -55.31 -19.11
CA GLN A 233 15.97 -56.11 -20.33
C GLN A 233 17.17 -57.01 -20.66
N ARG A 234 18.38 -56.65 -20.21
CA ARG A 234 19.60 -57.48 -20.40
C ARG A 234 19.69 -58.59 -19.37
N SER A 235 19.37 -58.33 -18.10
CA SER A 235 19.30 -59.36 -17.05
C SER A 235 18.23 -60.41 -17.35
N GLY A 236 17.05 -60.01 -17.83
CA GLY A 236 16.01 -60.95 -18.27
C GLY A 236 16.39 -61.80 -19.49
N ALA A 237 17.31 -61.33 -20.35
CA ALA A 237 17.83 -62.08 -21.49
C ALA A 237 18.99 -63.02 -21.12
N GLU A 238 19.74 -62.72 -20.07
CA GLU A 238 20.80 -63.58 -19.52
C GLU A 238 20.25 -64.70 -18.62
N GLU A 239 19.17 -64.44 -17.86
CA GLU A 239 18.46 -65.51 -17.11
C GLU A 239 17.83 -66.57 -18.02
N GLY A 240 17.51 -66.22 -19.27
CA GLY A 240 17.07 -67.18 -20.30
C GLY A 240 18.19 -68.04 -20.92
N ARG A 241 19.48 -67.75 -20.66
CA ARG A 241 20.63 -68.48 -21.22
C ARG A 241 21.61 -69.05 -20.19
N GLY A 242 21.49 -68.69 -18.92
CA GLY A 242 22.50 -68.98 -17.89
C GLY A 242 22.09 -70.01 -16.83
N ALA A 243 21.51 -71.15 -17.21
CA ALA A 243 21.30 -72.26 -16.28
C ALA A 243 22.45 -73.29 -16.32
N VAL A 244 23.72 -72.88 -16.24
CA VAL A 244 24.84 -73.77 -15.85
C VAL A 244 26.00 -72.94 -15.29
N GLY A 245 26.46 -73.27 -14.08
CA GLY A 245 27.87 -73.06 -13.69
C GLY A 245 28.11 -72.10 -12.54
N ALA A 246 28.12 -72.65 -11.33
CA ALA A 246 28.64 -72.02 -10.13
C ALA A 246 30.17 -71.78 -10.20
N ALA A 247 30.67 -70.68 -9.60
CA ALA A 247 31.65 -70.70 -8.50
C ALA A 247 32.28 -69.31 -8.24
N GLY A 248 32.17 -68.85 -6.99
CA GLY A 248 33.27 -68.30 -6.21
C GLY A 248 33.84 -66.92 -6.57
N GLY A 249 33.60 -65.94 -5.70
CA GLY A 249 34.39 -64.71 -5.66
C GLY A 249 33.75 -63.62 -4.81
N GLY A 250 33.82 -63.75 -3.47
CA GLY A 250 33.33 -62.74 -2.55
C GLY A 250 34.22 -61.49 -2.53
N TRP A 251 33.61 -60.32 -2.68
CA TRP A 251 34.14 -59.04 -2.20
C TRP A 251 33.06 -58.38 -1.34
N SER A 252 33.42 -58.08 -0.10
CA SER A 252 32.56 -57.50 0.94
C SER A 252 32.35 -56.01 0.66
N VAL A 253 31.09 -55.57 0.55
CA VAL A 253 30.72 -54.14 0.62
C VAL A 253 30.12 -53.88 2.00
N GLY A 254 30.73 -52.94 2.72
CA GLY A 254 30.31 -52.50 4.05
C GLY A 254 28.84 -52.08 4.07
N GLY A 255 28.14 -52.52 5.11
CA GLY A 255 26.70 -52.39 5.24
C GLY A 255 26.21 -50.95 5.44
N ALA A 256 25.08 -50.65 4.80
CA ALA A 256 24.09 -49.72 5.32
C ALA A 256 22.93 -50.55 5.88
N ALA A 257 22.62 -50.36 7.16
CA ALA A 257 21.53 -51.05 7.83
C ALA A 257 20.19 -50.49 7.34
N PHE A 258 19.37 -51.33 6.68
CA PHE A 258 17.96 -51.04 6.47
C PHE A 258 17.18 -51.41 7.74
N GLY A 259 16.76 -50.39 8.50
CA GLY A 259 15.86 -50.54 9.63
C GLY A 259 14.40 -50.48 9.20
N GLY A 260 13.66 -51.55 9.47
CA GLY A 260 12.24 -51.65 9.83
C GLY A 260 11.22 -50.65 9.27
N TRP A 261 10.30 -51.19 8.47
CA TRP A 261 9.09 -50.57 7.95
C TRP A 261 7.96 -50.59 8.98
N SER A 262 7.48 -49.41 9.41
CA SER A 262 6.09 -49.23 9.87
C SER A 262 5.72 -47.74 9.87
N GLY A 263 4.86 -47.34 8.93
CA GLY A 263 4.17 -46.04 8.97
C GLY A 263 4.67 -44.98 7.99
N GLY A 264 4.14 -44.98 6.77
CA GLY A 264 3.70 -43.78 6.04
C GLY A 264 4.69 -42.71 5.55
N GLU A 265 5.97 -42.68 5.92
CA GLU A 265 6.92 -41.66 5.46
C GLU A 265 8.30 -42.26 5.15
N LEU A 266 8.85 -41.97 3.97
CA LEU A 266 10.22 -42.35 3.60
C LEU A 266 11.16 -41.16 3.81
N LEU A 267 11.98 -41.23 4.86
CA LEU A 267 13.07 -40.30 5.10
C LEU A 267 14.33 -40.82 4.39
N VAL A 268 14.75 -40.15 3.32
CA VAL A 268 16.03 -40.44 2.67
C VAL A 268 17.02 -39.37 3.12
N ALA A 269 17.96 -39.76 3.99
CA ALA A 269 19.07 -38.93 4.39
C ALA A 269 20.29 -39.25 3.50
N GLY A 270 20.81 -38.23 2.83
CA GLY A 270 22.01 -38.31 2.00
C GLY A 270 23.00 -37.22 2.39
N VAL A 271 24.29 -37.54 2.37
CA VAL A 271 25.37 -36.58 2.64
C VAL A 271 25.92 -36.08 1.31
N LEU A 272 25.92 -34.77 1.10
CA LEU A 272 26.53 -34.11 -0.07
C LEU A 272 27.61 -33.14 0.43
N GLY A 273 28.85 -33.62 0.53
CA GLY A 273 29.94 -32.88 1.21
C GLY A 273 29.79 -32.92 2.74
N ASP A 274 30.14 -31.84 3.45
CA ASP A 274 30.06 -31.77 4.93
C ASP A 274 28.67 -31.38 5.47
N LEU A 275 27.62 -31.36 4.63
CA LEU A 275 26.24 -31.14 5.06
C LEU A 275 25.37 -32.40 4.89
N LEU A 276 24.66 -32.75 5.97
CA LEU A 276 23.61 -33.76 5.96
C LEU A 276 22.32 -33.15 5.39
N VAL A 277 21.80 -33.73 4.31
CA VAL A 277 20.54 -33.32 3.68
C VAL A 277 19.49 -34.40 3.95
N VAL A 278 18.36 -33.99 4.54
CA VAL A 278 17.22 -34.85 4.85
C VAL A 278 16.07 -34.48 3.95
N LEU A 279 15.66 -35.40 3.08
CA LEU A 279 14.52 -35.24 2.17
C LEU A 279 13.33 -36.04 2.70
N VAL A 280 12.23 -35.35 3.00
CA VAL A 280 10.94 -35.96 3.34
C VAL A 280 10.11 -36.05 2.06
N VAL A 281 9.81 -37.26 1.62
CA VAL A 281 8.94 -37.51 0.47
C VAL A 281 7.60 -38.03 0.98
N SER A 282 6.55 -37.19 0.89
CA SER A 282 5.17 -37.61 1.15
C SER A 282 4.54 -38.13 -0.15
N ILE A 283 4.14 -39.41 -0.15
CA ILE A 283 3.37 -40.01 -1.25
C ILE A 283 1.91 -39.68 -1.01
N VAL A 284 1.32 -38.82 -1.85
CA VAL A 284 -0.14 -38.61 -1.87
C VAL A 284 -0.74 -39.69 -2.78
N GLU A 285 -1.37 -40.70 -2.19
CA GLU A 285 -2.24 -41.63 -2.91
C GLU A 285 -3.46 -40.88 -3.45
N GLY A 286 -3.67 -40.98 -4.76
CA GLY A 286 -4.76 -40.32 -5.46
C GLY A 286 -6.12 -40.94 -5.15
N SER A 287 -7.13 -40.08 -4.99
CA SER A 287 -8.53 -40.44 -5.11
C SER A 287 -9.13 -39.72 -6.32
N GLU A 288 -9.55 -40.52 -7.29
CA GLU A 288 -10.39 -40.14 -8.43
C GLU A 288 -11.71 -39.50 -7.97
N ILE A 289 -12.12 -38.41 -8.61
CA ILE A 289 -13.53 -38.00 -8.71
C ILE A 289 -13.79 -37.69 -10.18
N GLU A 290 -14.54 -38.58 -10.84
CA GLU A 290 -15.14 -38.38 -12.17
C GLU A 290 -16.40 -37.49 -12.09
N CYS A 291 -16.58 -36.69 -13.15
CA CYS A 291 -17.79 -36.00 -13.67
C CYS A 291 -18.74 -35.25 -12.72
#